data_AF-A0A420HWB4-F1
#
_entry.id   AF-A0A420HWB4-F1
#
_cell.length_a   1.000
_cell.length_b   1.000
_cell.length_c   1.000
_cell.angle_alpha   90.00
_cell.angle_beta   90.00
_cell.angle_gamma   90.00
#
_symmetry.space_group_name_H-M   'P 1'
#
loop_
_entity.id
_entity.type
_entity.pdbx_description
1 polymer ?
#
loop_
_entity_poly.entity_id
_entity_poly.type
_entity_poly.pdbx_seq_one_letter_code
_entity_poly.pdbx_strand_id
1 'polypeptide(L)'
;MDVFYGYTYGSSLWITIQALSLIISPKLTIALISTGFRQPSEVEEHLSTSLGIALLTISILTILLTGSIPLTSSYSIAASTDVTTDRTDSKAPYALPTLIITSIFHSAMAAICYARYIRSNQTSFILGSIGSACLAFVGLWCLLFASEKGHVSKKTGADKRTSGFPFYNKNTTKALKKRMQ
;
A
#
# COMPACT_ATOMS: atom_id res chain seq x y z
N MET A 1 3.46 -15.75 -0.09
CA MET A 1 3.69 -14.40 0.47
C MET A 1 2.34 -13.82 0.79
N ASP A 2 2.10 -13.41 2.04
CA ASP A 2 0.88 -12.68 2.39
C ASP A 2 0.76 -11.42 1.49
N VAL A 3 -0.45 -11.16 1.00
CA VAL A 3 -0.76 -9.99 0.16
C VAL A 3 -0.35 -8.70 0.88
N PHE A 4 -0.40 -8.72 2.21
CA PHE A 4 0.06 -7.64 3.08
C PHE A 4 1.56 -7.31 2.91
N TYR A 5 2.45 -8.30 2.88
CA TYR A 5 3.87 -8.08 2.63
C TYR A 5 4.12 -7.62 1.18
N GLY A 6 3.38 -8.21 0.22
CA GLY A 6 3.43 -7.78 -1.18
C GLY A 6 3.06 -6.31 -1.34
N TYR A 7 2.00 -5.86 -0.66
CA TYR A 7 1.61 -4.45 -0.61
C TYR A 7 2.70 -3.57 0.01
N THR A 8 3.25 -3.97 1.16
CA THR A 8 4.25 -3.20 1.90
C THR A 8 5.51 -2.97 1.06
N TYR A 9 6.07 -4.04 0.49
CA TYR A 9 7.25 -3.94 -0.36
C TYR A 9 6.94 -3.23 -1.67
N GLY A 10 5.77 -3.48 -2.28
CA GLY A 10 5.35 -2.78 -3.50
C GLY A 10 5.17 -1.27 -3.28
N SER A 11 4.55 -0.88 -2.17
CA SER A 11 4.36 0.51 -1.76
C SER A 11 5.70 1.21 -1.52
N SER A 12 6.58 0.58 -0.75
CA SER A 12 7.93 1.10 -0.49
C SER A 12 8.72 1.24 -1.79
N LEU A 13 8.72 0.22 -2.65
CA LEU A 13 9.41 0.27 -3.94
C LEU A 13 8.89 1.42 -4.82
N TRP A 14 7.57 1.57 -4.93
CA TRP A 14 6.95 2.63 -5.73
C TRP A 14 7.31 4.04 -5.25
N ILE A 15 7.35 4.24 -3.93
CA ILE A 15 7.74 5.52 -3.32
C ILE A 15 9.26 5.76 -3.51
N THR A 16 10.09 4.73 -3.33
CA THR A 16 11.54 4.83 -3.49
C THR A 16 11.95 5.17 -4.92
N ILE A 17 11.28 4.61 -5.93
CA ILE A 17 11.56 4.94 -7.34
C ILE A 17 11.31 6.43 -7.60
N GLN A 18 10.20 6.98 -7.09
CA GLN A 18 9.89 8.41 -7.23
C GLN A 18 10.88 9.28 -6.44
N ALA A 19 11.22 8.88 -5.22
CA ALA A 19 12.22 9.55 -4.40
C ALA A 19 13.58 9.63 -5.13
N LEU A 20 14.02 8.52 -5.72
CA LEU A 20 15.30 8.43 -6.41
C LEU A 20 15.34 9.33 -7.65
N SER A 21 14.26 9.39 -8.43
CA SER A 21 14.14 10.31 -9.57
C SER A 21 14.29 11.77 -9.14
N LEU A 22 13.68 12.15 -8.01
CA LEU A 22 13.72 13.51 -7.46
C LEU A 22 15.08 13.88 -6.85
N ILE A 23 15.80 12.91 -6.26
CA ILE A 23 17.11 13.15 -5.66
C ILE A 23 18.22 13.17 -6.73
N ILE A 24 18.25 12.19 -7.64
CA ILE A 24 19.32 12.09 -8.65
C ILE A 24 19.15 13.14 -9.74
N SER A 25 17.91 13.43 -10.14
CA SER A 25 17.65 14.32 -11.27
C SER A 25 16.40 15.19 -11.04
N PRO A 26 16.46 16.12 -10.06
CA PRO A 26 15.35 17.03 -9.78
C PRO A 26 15.01 17.90 -10.99
N LYS A 27 16.02 18.45 -11.68
CA LYS A 27 15.83 19.29 -12.88
C LYS A 27 15.13 18.54 -14.02
N LEU A 28 15.52 17.28 -14.25
CA LEU A 28 14.91 16.44 -15.28
C LEU A 28 13.44 16.17 -14.95
N THR A 29 13.15 15.83 -13.69
CA THR A 29 11.79 15.55 -13.23
C THR A 29 10.89 16.78 -13.38
N ILE A 30 11.38 17.97 -12.99
CA ILE A 30 10.67 19.23 -13.17
C ILE A 30 10.44 19.54 -14.66
N ALA A 31 11.47 19.36 -15.49
CA ALA A 31 11.38 19.61 -16.93
C ALA A 31 10.37 18.68 -17.62
N LEU A 32 10.30 17.40 -17.22
CA LEU A 32 9.36 16.42 -17.77
C LEU A 32 7.90 16.70 -17.41
N ILE A 33 7.67 17.40 -16.29
CA ILE A 33 6.33 17.75 -15.80
C ILE A 33 5.93 19.16 -16.28
N SER A 34 6.90 20.02 -16.56
CA SER A 34 6.65 21.35 -17.10
C SER A 34 5.98 21.28 -18.48
N THR A 35 4.96 22.10 -18.71
CA THR A 35 4.30 22.21 -20.02
C THR A 35 5.10 23.05 -21.03
N GLY A 36 6.27 23.58 -20.64
CA GLY A 36 7.15 24.37 -21.51
C GLY A 36 8.62 24.24 -21.14
N PHE A 37 9.48 24.51 -22.13
CA PHE A 37 10.95 24.57 -21.94
C PHE A 37 11.31 25.81 -21.12
N ARG A 38 11.38 25.63 -19.81
CA ARG A 38 11.78 26.65 -18.84
C ARG A 38 12.90 26.07 -17.98
N GLN A 39 13.88 26.90 -17.63
CA GLN A 39 14.88 26.54 -16.64
C GLN A 39 14.23 26.47 -15.24
N PRO A 40 14.36 25.34 -14.52
CA PRO A 40 13.87 25.22 -13.16
C PRO A 40 14.44 26.31 -12.25
N SER A 41 13.60 26.88 -11.40
CA SER A 41 14.04 27.80 -10.35
C SER A 41 14.82 27.05 -9.27
N GLU A 42 15.76 27.72 -8.60
CA GLU A 42 16.50 27.16 -7.46
C GLU A 42 15.55 26.68 -6.35
N VAL A 43 14.41 27.35 -6.18
CA VAL A 43 13.38 26.96 -5.19
C VAL A 43 12.69 25.65 -5.59
N GLU A 44 12.43 25.44 -6.88
CA GLU A 44 11.78 24.21 -7.38
C GLU A 44 12.72 23.02 -7.24
N GLU A 45 14.01 23.23 -7.48
CA GLU A 45 15.07 22.22 -7.30
C GLU A 45 15.24 21.84 -5.82
N HIS A 46 15.29 22.83 -4.93
CA HIS A 46 15.40 22.60 -3.49
C HIS A 46 14.17 21.85 -2.96
N LEU A 47 12.96 22.28 -3.34
CA LEU A 47 11.72 21.64 -2.91
C LEU A 47 11.60 20.22 -3.47
N SER A 48 11.98 19.98 -4.72
CA SER A 48 11.97 18.64 -5.32
C SER A 48 12.93 17.69 -4.61
N THR A 49 14.13 18.16 -4.29
CA THR A 49 15.14 17.36 -3.58
C THR A 49 14.70 17.05 -2.16
N SER A 50 14.18 18.06 -1.43
CA SER A 50 13.64 17.90 -0.08
C SER A 50 12.47 16.92 -0.05
N LEU A 51 11.56 17.01 -1.02
CA LEU A 51 10.45 16.08 -1.18
C LEU A 51 10.93 14.66 -1.52
N GLY A 52 11.96 14.51 -2.36
CA GLY A 52 12.60 13.22 -2.63
C GLY A 52 13.16 12.57 -1.36
N ILE A 53 13.87 13.33 -0.53
CA ILE A 53 14.39 12.84 0.76
C ILE A 53 13.24 12.46 1.70
N ALA A 54 12.18 13.26 1.77
CA ALA A 54 11.00 12.96 2.58
C ALA A 54 10.26 11.68 2.12
N LEU A 55 10.15 11.45 0.80
CA LEU A 55 9.57 10.22 0.27
C LEU A 55 10.43 9.00 0.61
N LEU A 56 11.76 9.13 0.54
CA LEU A 56 12.67 8.06 0.93
C LEU A 56 12.52 7.69 2.41
N THR A 57 12.42 8.67 3.30
CA THR A 57 12.22 8.42 4.73
C THR A 57 10.86 7.78 5.01
N ILE A 58 9.79 8.21 4.34
CA ILE A 58 8.46 7.58 4.43
C ILE A 58 8.51 6.11 3.96
N SER A 59 9.25 5.83 2.88
CA SER A 59 9.43 4.47 2.37
C SER A 59 10.11 3.55 3.40
N ILE A 60 11.20 4.03 4.01
CA ILE A 60 11.90 3.32 5.09
C ILE A 60 10.97 3.11 6.29
N LEU A 61 10.26 4.16 6.71
CA LEU A 61 9.33 4.11 7.84
C LEU A 61 8.21 3.09 7.60
N THR A 62 7.71 2.99 6.37
CA THR A 62 6.68 2.02 5.98
C THR A 62 7.15 0.58 6.20
N ILE A 63 8.40 0.26 5.84
CA ILE A 63 8.99 -1.07 6.07
C ILE A 63 9.15 -1.34 7.57
N LEU A 64 9.68 -0.36 8.32
CA LEU A 64 9.95 -0.50 9.75
C LEU A 64 8.67 -0.70 10.57
N LEU A 65 7.65 0.12 10.35
CA LEU A 65 6.40 0.08 11.11
C LEU A 65 5.52 -1.14 10.80
N THR A 66 5.78 -1.80 9.68
CA THR A 66 5.04 -2.99 9.24
C THR A 66 5.63 -4.29 9.84
N GLY A 67 6.71 -4.21 10.62
CA GLY A 67 7.33 -5.38 11.25
C GLY A 67 8.11 -6.25 10.25
N SER A 68 8.45 -5.72 9.07
CA SER A 68 9.37 -6.38 8.13
C SER A 68 10.81 -6.40 8.64
N ILE A 69 11.15 -5.48 9.55
CA ILE A 69 12.42 -5.44 10.27
C ILE A 69 12.07 -5.50 11.76
N PRO A 70 12.56 -6.50 12.52
CA PRO A 70 12.29 -6.59 13.95
C PRO A 70 12.96 -5.42 14.68
N LEU A 71 12.15 -4.57 15.32
CA LEU A 71 12.63 -3.43 16.11
C LEU A 71 13.03 -3.82 17.55
N THR A 72 12.96 -5.12 17.88
CA THR A 72 13.33 -5.66 19.20
C THR A 72 14.48 -6.65 19.06
N SER A 73 15.39 -6.64 20.04
CA SER A 73 16.61 -7.47 20.08
C SER A 73 16.34 -8.97 20.27
N SER A 74 15.08 -9.39 20.41
CA SER A 74 14.69 -10.77 20.65
C SER A 74 14.54 -11.54 19.34
N TYR A 75 15.68 -11.86 18.72
CA TYR A 75 15.77 -12.73 17.53
C TYR A 75 15.06 -14.09 17.70
N SER A 76 14.77 -14.51 18.94
CA SER A 76 14.27 -15.83 19.29
C SER A 76 12.75 -16.04 19.17
N ILE A 77 11.93 -14.99 18.98
CA ILE A 77 10.46 -15.14 18.92
C ILE A 77 9.88 -14.79 17.53
N ALA A 78 10.64 -14.10 16.68
CA ALA A 78 10.13 -13.56 15.41
C ALA A 78 10.13 -14.54 14.22
N ALA A 79 10.76 -15.72 14.34
CA ALA A 79 11.06 -16.59 13.20
C ALA A 79 9.93 -17.55 12.76
N SER A 80 8.80 -17.65 13.49
CA SER A 80 7.82 -18.75 13.24
C SER A 80 6.35 -18.35 13.08
N THR A 81 5.99 -17.06 13.05
CA THR A 81 4.59 -16.63 12.86
C THR A 81 4.51 -15.39 11.95
N ASP A 82 3.67 -15.48 10.91
CA ASP A 82 3.37 -14.41 9.95
C ASP A 82 2.88 -13.15 10.69
N VAL A 83 3.36 -11.95 10.31
CA VAL A 83 2.81 -10.69 10.87
C VAL A 83 1.43 -10.46 10.28
N THR A 84 0.44 -10.27 11.14
CA THR A 84 -0.95 -10.07 10.73
C THR A 84 -1.36 -8.60 10.85
N THR A 85 -2.44 -8.23 10.16
CA THR A 85 -3.05 -6.91 10.29
C THR A 85 -3.99 -6.79 11.50
N ASP A 86 -4.00 -7.77 12.42
CA ASP A 86 -4.93 -7.75 13.56
C ASP A 86 -4.46 -6.75 14.64
N ARG A 87 -5.41 -6.06 15.26
CA ARG A 87 -5.17 -5.05 16.31
C ARG A 87 -4.64 -5.64 17.60
N THR A 88 -4.72 -6.96 17.75
CA THR A 88 -4.23 -7.73 18.90
C THR A 88 -2.88 -8.38 18.63
N ASP A 89 -2.31 -8.19 17.44
CA ASP A 89 -0.98 -8.71 17.12
C ASP A 89 0.10 -7.89 17.84
N SER A 90 0.67 -8.47 18.90
CA SER A 90 1.73 -7.84 19.69
C SER A 90 3.04 -7.66 18.92
N LYS A 91 3.21 -8.31 17.75
CA LYS A 91 4.46 -8.32 16.98
C LYS A 91 4.64 -7.06 16.12
N ALA A 92 3.56 -6.50 15.59
CA ALA A 92 3.58 -5.31 14.75
C ALA A 92 2.37 -4.40 15.02
N PRO A 93 2.33 -3.70 16.17
CA PRO A 93 1.20 -2.86 16.56
C PRO A 93 0.90 -1.72 15.57
N TYR A 94 1.88 -1.34 14.77
CA TYR A 94 1.77 -0.29 13.77
C TYR A 94 1.46 -0.79 12.35
N ALA A 95 1.32 -2.09 12.12
CA ALA A 95 1.03 -2.66 10.81
C ALA A 95 -0.29 -2.14 10.21
N LEU A 96 -1.38 -2.19 10.98
CA LEU A 96 -2.69 -1.73 10.51
C LEU A 96 -2.77 -0.20 10.33
N PRO A 97 -2.33 0.65 11.28
CA PRO A 97 -2.25 2.09 11.05
C PRO A 97 -1.42 2.47 9.83
N THR A 98 -0.25 1.83 9.64
CA THR A 98 0.62 2.06 8.48
C THR A 98 -0.09 1.68 7.17
N LEU A 99 -0.79 0.55 7.15
CA LEU A 99 -1.58 0.11 6.01
C LEU A 99 -2.67 1.13 5.64
N ILE A 100 -3.41 1.64 6.62
CA ILE A 100 -4.46 2.65 6.40
C ILE A 100 -3.87 3.93 5.82
N ILE A 101 -2.83 4.48 6.47
CA ILE A 101 -2.22 5.75 6.06
C ILE A 101 -1.62 5.66 4.66
N THR A 102 -0.89 4.58 4.37
CA THR A 102 -0.30 4.38 3.04
C THR A 102 -1.37 4.15 1.97
N SER A 103 -2.48 3.48 2.30
CA SER A 103 -3.60 3.29 1.36
C SER A 103 -4.28 4.62 1.02
N ILE A 104 -4.46 5.50 2.01
CA ILE A 104 -4.98 6.86 1.82
C ILE A 104 -4.00 7.68 0.97
N PHE A 105 -2.70 7.58 1.25
CA PHE A 105 -1.65 8.25 0.47
C PHE A 105 -1.72 7.86 -1.01
N HIS A 106 -1.74 6.56 -1.32
CA HIS A 106 -1.84 6.08 -2.70
C HIS A 106 -3.15 6.50 -3.37
N SER A 107 -4.26 6.50 -2.63
CA SER A 107 -5.56 6.96 -3.15
C SER A 107 -5.54 8.45 -3.50
N ALA A 108 -4.96 9.28 -2.62
CA ALA A 108 -4.82 10.71 -2.83
C ALA A 108 -3.88 11.02 -4.01
N MET A 109 -2.75 10.32 -4.10
CA MET A 109 -1.81 10.46 -5.21
C MET A 109 -2.44 10.05 -6.54
N ALA A 110 -3.17 8.93 -6.57
CA ALA A 110 -3.89 8.48 -7.76
C ALA A 110 -4.88 9.54 -8.25
N ALA A 111 -5.66 10.13 -7.34
CA ALA A 111 -6.65 11.16 -7.64
C ALA A 111 -6.00 12.46 -8.14
N ILE A 112 -4.94 12.95 -7.48
CA ILE A 112 -4.24 14.18 -7.89
C ILE A 112 -3.58 13.99 -9.26
N CYS A 113 -2.88 12.88 -9.46
CA CYS A 113 -2.25 12.55 -10.74
C CYS A 113 -3.28 12.45 -11.86
N TYR A 114 -4.43 11.81 -11.63
CA TYR A 114 -5.51 11.74 -12.61
C TYR A 114 -6.10 13.12 -12.92
N ALA A 115 -6.37 13.94 -11.90
CA ALA A 115 -6.86 15.30 -12.10
C ALA A 115 -5.88 16.18 -12.88
N ARG A 116 -4.56 16.00 -12.67
CA ARG A 116 -3.51 16.68 -13.45
C ARG A 116 -3.45 16.17 -14.88
N TYR A 117 -3.62 14.87 -15.10
CA TYR A 117 -3.65 14.27 -16.43
C TYR A 117 -4.78 14.86 -17.28
N ILE A 118 -6.00 14.97 -16.75
CA ILE A 118 -7.15 15.53 -17.49
C ILE A 118 -6.87 16.96 -18.00
N ARG A 119 -6.06 17.74 -17.26
CA ARG A 119 -5.75 19.14 -17.61
C ARG A 119 -4.56 19.29 -18.54
N SER A 120 -3.58 18.40 -18.46
CA SER A 120 -2.28 18.55 -19.13
C SER A 120 -2.03 17.55 -20.25
N ASN A 121 -2.79 16.44 -20.30
CA ASN A 121 -2.58 15.30 -21.19
C ASN A 121 -1.14 14.72 -21.16
N GLN A 122 -0.37 14.98 -20.10
CA GLN A 122 0.98 14.45 -19.96
C GLN A 122 0.96 13.01 -19.46
N THR A 123 1.67 12.12 -20.17
CA THR A 123 1.73 10.69 -19.89
C THR A 123 2.34 10.36 -18.51
N SER A 124 3.24 11.20 -18.02
CA SER A 124 3.85 11.06 -16.68
C SER A 124 2.79 11.02 -15.58
N PHE A 125 1.73 11.84 -15.69
CA PHE A 125 0.68 11.88 -14.68
C PHE A 125 -0.26 10.67 -14.72
N ILE A 126 -0.61 10.14 -15.90
CA ILE A 126 -1.44 8.94 -15.97
C ILE A 126 -0.68 7.71 -15.49
N LEU A 127 0.61 7.60 -15.79
CA LEU A 127 1.46 6.50 -15.30
C LEU A 127 1.56 6.53 -13.76
N GLY A 128 1.78 7.72 -13.19
CA GLY A 128 1.75 7.93 -11.74
C GLY A 128 0.40 7.56 -11.12
N SER A 129 -0.69 7.93 -11.78
CA SER A 129 -2.05 7.60 -11.33
C SER A 129 -2.31 6.10 -11.33
N ILE A 130 -1.95 5.38 -12.40
CA ILE A 130 -2.15 3.92 -12.51
C ILE A 130 -1.37 3.18 -11.42
N GLY A 131 -0.08 3.48 -11.24
CA GLY A 131 0.72 2.80 -10.22
C GLY A 131 0.19 3.03 -8.80
N SER A 132 -0.15 4.27 -8.47
CA SER A 132 -0.78 4.58 -7.18
C SER A 132 -2.20 4.00 -7.04
N ALA A 133 -3.00 3.93 -8.11
CA ALA A 133 -4.33 3.32 -8.07
C ALA A 133 -4.26 1.81 -7.84
N CYS A 134 -3.32 1.11 -8.49
CA CYS A 134 -3.08 -0.30 -8.27
C CYS A 134 -2.72 -0.58 -6.80
N LEU A 135 -1.80 0.21 -6.23
CA LEU A 135 -1.42 0.07 -4.82
C LEU A 135 -2.59 0.42 -3.89
N ALA A 136 -3.34 1.49 -4.16
CA ALA A 136 -4.54 1.82 -3.38
C ALA A 136 -5.58 0.70 -3.39
N PHE A 137 -5.79 0.05 -4.54
CA PHE A 137 -6.69 -1.09 -4.66
C PHE A 137 -6.21 -2.29 -3.85
N VAL A 138 -4.91 -2.62 -3.91
CA VAL A 138 -4.33 -3.69 -3.09
C VAL A 138 -4.38 -3.35 -1.61
N GLY A 139 -4.12 -2.09 -1.22
CA GLY A 139 -4.22 -1.63 0.16
C GLY A 139 -5.65 -1.75 0.70
N LEU A 140 -6.64 -1.34 -0.11
CA LEU A 140 -8.05 -1.55 0.20
C LEU A 140 -8.40 -3.03 0.33
N TRP A 141 -7.87 -3.87 -0.56
CA TRP A 141 -8.02 -5.32 -0.47
C TRP A 141 -7.49 -5.86 0.87
N CYS A 142 -6.29 -5.45 1.27
CA CYS A 142 -5.72 -5.83 2.55
C CYS A 142 -6.60 -5.36 3.73
N LEU A 143 -7.14 -4.14 3.68
CA LEU A 143 -8.01 -3.62 4.73
C LEU A 143 -9.35 -4.37 4.84
N LEU A 144 -9.93 -4.79 3.72
CA LEU A 144 -11.23 -5.46 3.69
C LEU A 144 -11.13 -6.97 3.96
N PHE A 145 -10.07 -7.61 3.46
CA PHE A 145 -9.99 -9.07 3.38
C PHE A 145 -8.80 -9.69 4.10
N ALA A 146 -7.72 -8.95 4.41
CA ALA A 146 -6.55 -9.51 5.09
C ALA A 146 -6.67 -9.50 6.63
N SER A 147 -7.77 -9.00 7.20
CA SER A 147 -8.02 -9.10 8.64
C SER A 147 -8.63 -10.45 9.01
N GLU A 148 -8.04 -11.16 9.99
CA GLU A 148 -8.56 -12.44 10.47
C GLU A 148 -10.01 -12.36 11.01
N LYS A 149 -10.37 -11.23 11.61
CA LYS A 149 -11.76 -10.94 12.05
C LYS A 149 -12.76 -10.87 10.89
N GLY A 150 -12.28 -10.68 9.66
CA GLY A 150 -13.07 -10.78 8.44
C GLY A 150 -13.61 -12.18 8.20
N HIS A 151 -12.88 -13.22 8.62
CA HIS A 151 -13.27 -14.61 8.47
C HIS A 151 -14.36 -15.05 9.44
N VAL A 152 -14.57 -14.40 10.58
CA VAL A 152 -15.64 -14.82 11.51
C VAL A 152 -16.86 -13.92 11.35
N SER A 153 -18.03 -14.53 11.15
CA SER A 153 -19.30 -13.79 11.06
C SER A 153 -19.65 -13.18 12.42
N LYS A 154 -19.76 -11.85 12.48
CA LYS A 154 -20.21 -11.15 13.70
C LYS A 154 -21.64 -11.49 14.10
N LYS A 155 -22.49 -11.90 13.14
CA LYS A 155 -23.90 -12.22 13.37
C LYS A 155 -24.12 -13.66 13.82
N THR A 156 -23.29 -14.59 13.35
CA THR A 156 -23.51 -16.03 13.54
C THR A 156 -22.35 -16.76 14.22
N GLY A 157 -21.23 -16.08 14.48
CA GLY A 157 -20.00 -16.70 15.00
C GLY A 157 -19.34 -17.71 14.04
N ALA A 158 -19.96 -17.98 12.90
CA ALA A 158 -19.51 -18.98 11.94
C ALA A 158 -18.33 -18.49 11.11
N ASP A 159 -17.40 -19.40 10.80
CA ASP A 159 -16.31 -19.16 9.87
C ASP A 159 -16.86 -18.92 8.45
N LYS A 160 -16.73 -17.69 7.97
CA LYS A 160 -17.08 -17.20 6.64
C LYS A 160 -16.26 -17.84 5.53
N ARG A 161 -15.18 -18.59 5.81
CA ARG A 161 -14.55 -19.48 4.81
C ARG A 161 -15.50 -20.56 4.32
N THR A 162 -16.56 -20.85 5.07
CA THR A 162 -17.67 -21.73 4.66
C THR A 162 -18.81 -20.99 3.96
N SER A 163 -18.84 -19.66 4.04
CA SER A 163 -19.82 -18.83 3.36
C SER A 163 -19.29 -18.44 1.98
N GLY A 164 -20.12 -18.51 0.94
CA GLY A 164 -19.71 -18.15 -0.42
C GLY A 164 -19.50 -16.64 -0.62
N PHE A 165 -18.85 -15.93 0.29
CA PHE A 165 -18.52 -14.51 0.11
C PHE A 165 -17.08 -14.39 -0.43
N PRO A 166 -16.77 -13.51 -1.39
CA PRO A 166 -17.65 -12.50 -2.01
C PRO A 166 -18.53 -13.01 -3.17
N PHE A 167 -18.31 -14.23 -3.68
CA PHE A 167 -19.07 -14.79 -4.79
C PHE A 167 -19.81 -16.07 -4.39
N TYR A 168 -21.13 -15.94 -4.21
CA TYR A 168 -21.98 -17.00 -3.65
C TYR A 168 -22.08 -18.19 -4.59
N ASN A 169 -21.51 -19.33 -4.17
CA ASN A 169 -21.59 -20.58 -4.92
C ASN A 169 -22.57 -21.57 -4.26
N LYS A 170 -23.72 -21.79 -4.91
CA LYS A 170 -24.77 -22.71 -4.45
C LYS A 170 -24.30 -24.16 -4.30
N ASN A 171 -23.26 -24.57 -5.03
CA ASN A 171 -22.79 -25.96 -5.07
C ASN A 171 -21.87 -26.29 -3.88
N THR A 172 -21.03 -25.35 -3.44
CA THR A 172 -20.13 -25.55 -2.30
C THR A 172 -20.90 -25.57 -0.97
N THR A 173 -21.94 -24.73 -0.82
CA THR A 173 -22.78 -24.72 0.38
C THR A 173 -23.53 -26.05 0.58
N LYS A 174 -24.03 -26.66 -0.50
CA LYS A 174 -24.68 -27.98 -0.46
C LYS A 174 -23.71 -29.11 -0.10
N ALA A 175 -22.51 -29.10 -0.71
CA ALA A 175 -21.47 -30.09 -0.41
C ALA A 175 -20.98 -30.00 1.04
N LEU A 176 -20.83 -28.78 1.57
CA LEU A 176 -20.40 -28.56 2.95
C LEU A 176 -21.48 -28.95 3.97
N LYS A 177 -22.76 -28.66 3.68
CA LYS A 177 -23.90 -29.12 4.48
C LYS A 177 -24.01 -30.64 4.52
N LYS A 178 -23.70 -31.33 3.42
CA LYS A 178 -23.68 -32.80 3.34
C LYS A 178 -22.51 -33.43 4.10
N ARG A 179 -21.39 -32.72 4.30
CA ARG A 179 -20.25 -33.17 5.12
C ARG A 179 -20.45 -32.95 6.62
N MET A 180 -21.43 -32.14 7.01
CA MET A 180 -21.76 -31.84 8.41
C MET A 180 -22.95 -32.69 8.93
N GLN A 181 -23.56 -33.53 8.09
CA GLN A 181 -24.54 -34.55 8.44
C GLN A 181 -23.85 -35.91 8.48
#